data_AF-Q8ZTV4-F1
#
_entry.id   AF-Q8ZTV4-F1
#
_cell.length_a   1.000
_cell.length_b   1.000
_cell.length_c   1.000
_cell.angle_alpha   90.00
_cell.angle_beta   90.00
_cell.angle_gamma   90.00
#
_symmetry.space_group_name_H-M   'P 1'
#
loop_
_entity.id
_entity.type
_entity.pdbx_description
1 polymer ?
#
loop_
_entity_poly.entity_id
_entity_poly.type
_entity_poly.pdbx_seq_one_letter_code
_entity_poly.pdbx_strand_id
1 'polypeptide(L)'
;MEKRSIYSGVQSCYALAEGVYVEGGRMDLAKAAAHLYLHMRDLERGYTYDHECKRIKMTPELFEARSKFLVKLCREQGGSDCDEIERLVNYVLKRFELPQWALELANKKIVKISRLF
;
A
#
# COMPACT_ATOMS: atom_id res chain seq x y z
N MET A 1 -3.79 0.05 -22.45
CA MET A 1 -4.16 0.96 -21.34
C MET A 1 -3.37 0.53 -20.12
N GLU A 2 -2.63 1.45 -19.52
CA GLU A 2 -1.95 1.20 -18.25
C GLU A 2 -3.00 0.96 -17.15
N LYS A 3 -2.85 -0.10 -16.37
CA LYS A 3 -3.82 -0.42 -15.30
C LYS A 3 -3.76 0.67 -14.22
N ARG A 4 -4.90 1.20 -13.79
CA ARG A 4 -4.96 2.23 -12.74
C ARG A 4 -4.37 1.70 -11.43
N SER A 5 -3.60 2.54 -10.73
CA SER A 5 -3.10 2.19 -9.40
C SER A 5 -4.24 2.06 -8.38
N ILE A 6 -4.16 1.04 -7.51
CA ILE A 6 -5.15 0.86 -6.44
C ILE A 6 -4.90 1.86 -5.32
N TYR A 7 -3.64 2.08 -4.92
CA TYR A 7 -3.28 2.86 -3.73
C TYR A 7 -2.47 4.11 -4.01
N SER A 8 -1.71 4.18 -5.11
CA SER A 8 -0.67 5.20 -5.31
C SER A 8 -1.08 6.29 -6.29
N GLY A 9 -0.86 7.55 -5.90
CA GLY A 9 -1.15 8.73 -6.71
C GLY A 9 -2.60 9.22 -6.63
N VAL A 10 -2.80 10.49 -7.03
CA VAL A 10 -4.06 11.24 -6.91
C VAL A 10 -5.22 10.67 -7.75
N GLN A 11 -4.93 9.85 -8.75
CA GLN A 11 -5.94 9.17 -9.58
C GLN A 11 -6.13 7.69 -9.22
N SER A 12 -5.56 7.24 -8.09
CA SER A 12 -5.75 5.86 -7.61
C SER A 12 -7.19 5.60 -7.16
N CYS A 13 -7.58 4.33 -7.10
CA CYS A 13 -8.89 3.96 -6.59
C CYS A 13 -9.11 4.42 -5.14
N TYR A 14 -8.06 4.34 -4.32
CA TYR A 14 -8.05 4.88 -2.97
C TYR A 14 -8.22 6.40 -2.94
N ALA A 15 -7.54 7.15 -3.80
CA ALA A 15 -7.73 8.60 -3.89
C ALA A 15 -9.18 8.97 -4.18
N LEU A 16 -9.79 8.28 -5.16
CA LEU A 16 -11.15 8.56 -5.62
C LEU A 16 -12.21 8.13 -4.60
N ALA A 17 -12.06 6.97 -3.98
CA ALA A 17 -13.08 6.40 -3.10
C ALA A 17 -12.90 6.76 -1.62
N GLU A 18 -11.66 6.92 -1.16
CA GLU A 18 -11.30 7.10 0.25
C GLU A 18 -10.73 8.49 0.55
N GLY A 19 -10.45 9.30 -0.48
CA GLY A 19 -9.84 10.63 -0.32
C GLY A 19 -8.41 10.61 0.20
N VAL A 20 -7.74 9.45 0.16
CA VAL A 20 -6.34 9.27 0.58
C VAL A 20 -5.58 8.40 -0.40
N TYR A 21 -4.28 8.60 -0.55
CA TYR A 21 -3.43 7.77 -1.41
C TYR A 21 -1.98 7.73 -0.91
N VAL A 22 -1.22 6.73 -1.36
CA VAL A 22 0.23 6.67 -1.17
C VAL A 22 0.92 7.54 -2.21
N GLU A 23 1.83 8.41 -1.80
CA GLU A 23 2.66 9.21 -2.70
C GLU A 23 3.24 8.37 -3.86
N GLY A 24 3.18 8.91 -5.08
CA GLY A 24 3.67 8.22 -6.28
C GLY A 24 5.19 8.15 -6.38
N GLY A 25 5.69 7.57 -7.47
CA GLY A 25 7.12 7.41 -7.74
C GLY A 25 7.67 6.03 -7.37
N ARG A 26 9.00 5.90 -7.32
CA ARG A 26 9.69 4.63 -7.05
C ARG A 26 9.43 4.16 -5.62
N MET A 27 9.29 2.85 -5.45
CA MET A 27 9.10 2.19 -4.17
C MET A 27 10.33 2.41 -3.29
N ASP A 28 10.08 2.86 -2.06
CA ASP A 28 11.05 2.98 -0.98
C ASP A 28 10.44 2.38 0.29
N LEU A 29 11.22 2.30 1.37
CA LEU A 29 10.75 1.72 2.63
C LEU A 29 9.51 2.43 3.20
N ALA A 30 9.43 3.75 3.07
CA ALA A 30 8.32 4.54 3.62
C ALA A 30 7.02 4.34 2.83
N LYS A 31 7.11 4.25 1.50
CA LYS A 31 5.96 3.92 0.63
C LYS A 31 5.50 2.48 0.89
N ALA A 32 6.42 1.53 1.04
CA ALA A 32 6.06 0.16 1.39
C ALA A 32 5.31 0.10 2.73
N ALA A 33 5.77 0.84 3.75
CA ALA A 33 5.06 0.95 5.02
C ALA A 33 3.65 1.55 4.86
N ALA A 34 3.49 2.59 4.05
CA ALA A 34 2.19 3.17 3.73
C ALA A 34 1.24 2.19 3.03
N HIS A 35 1.75 1.42 2.06
CA HIS A 35 0.98 0.36 1.41
C HIS A 35 0.54 -0.72 2.41
N LEU A 36 1.45 -1.20 3.26
CA LEU A 36 1.15 -2.22 4.26
C LEU A 36 0.10 -1.73 5.26
N TYR A 37 0.17 -0.47 5.69
CA TYR A 37 -0.86 0.15 6.51
C TYR A 37 -2.26 0.06 5.86
N LEU A 38 -2.37 0.43 4.58
CA LEU A 38 -3.63 0.37 3.85
C LEU A 38 -4.08 -1.08 3.57
N HIS A 39 -3.15 -1.99 3.32
CA HIS A 39 -3.45 -3.42 3.13
C HIS A 39 -4.06 -4.03 4.39
N MET A 40 -3.53 -3.71 5.58
CA MET A 40 -4.10 -4.21 6.85
C MET A 40 -5.47 -3.59 7.13
N ARG A 41 -5.64 -2.28 6.88
CA ARG A 41 -6.96 -1.63 6.96
C ARG A 41 -7.99 -2.31 6.06
N ASP A 42 -7.59 -2.67 4.84
CA ASP A 42 -8.43 -3.41 3.90
C ASP A 42 -8.79 -4.81 4.39
N LEU A 43 -7.82 -5.51 5.00
CA LEU A 43 -8.03 -6.83 5.57
C LEU A 43 -9.01 -6.77 6.75
N GLU A 44 -8.82 -5.81 7.67
CA GLU A 44 -9.69 -5.58 8.83
C GLU A 44 -11.14 -5.28 8.41
N ARG A 45 -11.34 -4.44 7.38
CA ARG A 45 -12.68 -4.12 6.88
C ARG A 45 -13.26 -5.16 5.90
N GLY A 46 -12.47 -6.13 5.47
CA GLY A 46 -12.88 -7.24 4.60
C GLY A 46 -13.00 -6.93 3.10
N TYR A 47 -12.60 -5.73 2.64
CA TYR A 47 -12.66 -5.38 1.22
C TYR A 47 -11.56 -4.40 0.78
N THR A 48 -11.31 -4.39 -0.52
CA THR A 48 -10.40 -3.49 -1.23
C THR A 48 -10.93 -3.20 -2.63
N TYR A 49 -10.10 -2.62 -3.51
CA TYR A 49 -10.45 -2.31 -4.90
C TYR A 49 -9.61 -3.11 -5.90
N ASP A 50 -10.15 -3.31 -7.10
CA ASP A 50 -9.41 -3.75 -8.28
C ASP A 50 -8.93 -2.54 -9.13
N HIS A 51 -8.36 -2.81 -10.31
CA HIS A 51 -7.86 -1.78 -11.23
C HIS A 51 -8.98 -1.00 -11.96
N GLU A 52 -10.24 -1.42 -11.84
CA GLU A 52 -11.43 -0.69 -12.32
C GLU A 52 -12.09 0.11 -11.18
N CYS A 53 -11.49 0.11 -9.99
CA CYS A 53 -12.02 0.67 -8.76
C CYS A 53 -13.33 0.05 -8.27
N LYS A 54 -13.61 -1.20 -8.66
CA LYS A 54 -14.72 -1.97 -8.09
C LYS A 54 -14.28 -2.56 -6.76
N ARG A 55 -15.21 -2.60 -5.79
CA ARG A 55 -14.97 -3.25 -4.51
C ARG A 55 -14.88 -4.77 -4.70
N ILE A 56 -13.83 -5.36 -4.17
CA ILE A 56 -13.58 -6.81 -4.14
C ILE A 56 -13.27 -7.24 -2.71
N LYS A 57 -13.49 -8.51 -2.40
CA LYS A 57 -13.17 -9.07 -1.08
C LYS A 57 -11.67 -9.03 -0.83
N MET A 58 -11.24 -8.53 0.33
CA MET A 58 -9.84 -8.65 0.78
C MET A 58 -9.71 -9.95 1.58
N THR A 59 -9.19 -11.00 0.94
CA THR A 59 -8.89 -12.26 1.62
C THR A 59 -7.47 -12.25 2.18
N PRO A 60 -7.14 -13.12 3.15
CA PRO A 60 -5.76 -13.28 3.63
C PRO A 60 -4.75 -13.54 2.50
N GLU A 61 -5.14 -14.34 1.50
CA GLU A 61 -4.29 -14.67 0.35
C GLU A 61 -4.05 -13.45 -0.54
N LEU A 62 -5.08 -12.63 -0.76
CA LEU A 62 -4.94 -11.38 -1.53
C LEU A 62 -4.10 -10.36 -0.78
N PHE A 63 -4.29 -10.24 0.54
CA PHE A 63 -3.47 -9.41 1.41
C PHE A 63 -1.99 -9.81 1.35
N GLU A 64 -1.70 -11.11 1.44
CA GLU A 64 -0.35 -11.66 1.33
C GLU A 64 0.26 -11.37 -0.05
N ALA A 65 -0.47 -11.68 -1.12
CA ALA A 65 -0.01 -11.47 -2.48
C ALA A 65 0.32 -9.99 -2.76
N ARG A 66 -0.55 -9.07 -2.33
CA ARG A 66 -0.32 -7.62 -2.49
C ARG A 66 0.85 -7.12 -1.67
N SER A 67 1.02 -7.61 -0.45
CA SER A 67 2.13 -7.22 0.42
C SER A 67 3.47 -7.72 -0.13
N LYS A 68 3.56 -8.97 -0.61
CA LYS A 68 4.75 -9.51 -1.28
C LYS A 68 5.06 -8.81 -2.60
N PHE A 69 4.04 -8.34 -3.31
CA PHE A 69 4.23 -7.60 -4.57
C PHE A 69 5.03 -6.30 -4.38
N LEU A 70 5.05 -5.70 -3.18
CA LEU A 70 5.85 -4.50 -2.89
C LEU A 70 7.35 -4.76 -3.04
N VAL A 71 7.83 -5.93 -2.59
CA VAL A 71 9.24 -6.36 -2.73
C VAL A 71 9.58 -6.55 -4.21
N LYS A 72 8.69 -7.23 -4.95
CA LYS A 72 8.85 -7.42 -6.38
C LYS A 72 8.95 -6.08 -7.11
N LEU A 73 8.04 -5.15 -6.82
CA LEU A 73 8.02 -3.83 -7.44
C LEU A 73 9.29 -3.03 -7.13
N CYS A 74 9.80 -3.09 -5.90
CA CYS A 74 11.10 -2.49 -5.55
C CYS A 74 12.24 -3.04 -6.41
N ARG A 75 12.34 -4.38 -6.52
CA ARG A 75 13.40 -5.06 -7.29
C ARG A 75 13.33 -4.73 -8.78
N GLU A 76 12.13 -4.77 -9.37
CA GLU A 76 11.90 -4.44 -10.78
C GLU A 76 12.24 -2.97 -11.10
N GLN A 77 12.05 -2.08 -10.13
CA GLN A 77 12.44 -0.69 -10.29
C GLN A 77 13.96 -0.52 -10.13
N GLY A 78 14.66 -1.43 -9.45
CA GLY A 78 16.08 -1.28 -9.08
C GLY A 78 16.25 -0.39 -7.84
N GLY A 79 15.37 -0.54 -6.84
CA GLY A 79 15.47 0.13 -5.55
C GLY A 79 16.60 -0.44 -4.67
N SER A 80 17.13 0.37 -3.77
CA SER A 80 18.18 -0.02 -2.81
C SER A 80 17.64 -0.72 -1.56
N ASP A 81 16.41 -0.40 -1.17
CA ASP A 81 15.88 -0.76 0.16
C ASP A 81 15.04 -2.05 0.13
N CYS A 82 15.19 -2.87 -0.92
CA CYS A 82 14.27 -3.98 -1.17
C CYS A 82 14.33 -5.07 -0.09
N ASP A 83 15.49 -5.26 0.54
CA ASP A 83 15.66 -6.25 1.60
C ASP A 83 15.10 -5.76 2.94
N GLU A 84 15.17 -4.45 3.23
CA GLU A 84 14.44 -3.81 4.33
C GLU A 84 12.92 -3.92 4.13
N ILE A 85 12.44 -3.68 2.91
CA ILE A 85 11.03 -3.84 2.55
C ILE A 85 10.58 -5.29 2.75
N GLU A 86 11.38 -6.27 2.30
CA GLU A 86 11.07 -7.69 2.49
C GLU A 86 10.99 -8.07 3.97
N ARG A 87 11.92 -7.58 4.80
CA ARG A 87 11.86 -7.77 6.26
C ARG A 87 10.59 -7.19 6.88
N LEU A 88 10.20 -5.97 6.47
CA LEU A 88 8.97 -5.33 6.95
C LEU A 88 7.71 -6.09 6.51
N VAL A 89 7.65 -6.52 5.24
CA VAL A 89 6.55 -7.34 4.71
C VAL A 89 6.43 -8.64 5.51
N ASN A 90 7.53 -9.35 5.71
CA ASN A 90 7.52 -10.61 6.47
C ASN A 90 7.11 -10.41 7.94
N TYR A 91 7.51 -9.30 8.55
CA TYR A 91 7.04 -8.94 9.89
C TYR A 91 5.52 -8.76 9.92
N VAL A 92 4.98 -7.95 9.01
CA VAL A 92 3.53 -7.66 8.94
C VAL A 92 2.73 -8.92 8.65
N LEU A 93 3.17 -9.77 7.71
CA LEU A 93 2.48 -11.02 7.40
C LEU A 93 2.46 -12.00 8.58
N LYS A 94 3.52 -12.00 9.40
CA LYS A 94 3.61 -12.89 10.57
C LYS A 94 2.82 -12.38 11.78
N ARG A 95 2.76 -11.06 11.96
CA ARG A 95 2.19 -10.42 13.16
C ARG A 95 0.82 -9.80 12.95
N PHE A 96 0.43 -9.55 11.69
CA PHE A 96 -0.73 -8.73 11.33
C PHE A 96 -0.71 -7.33 11.95
N GLU A 97 0.48 -6.79 12.16
CA GLU A 97 0.73 -5.51 12.81
C GLU A 97 1.84 -4.74 12.11
N LEU A 98 1.73 -3.41 12.11
CA LEU A 98 2.81 -2.52 11.67
C LEU A 98 3.63 -2.07 12.87
N PRO A 99 4.97 -2.23 12.87
CA PRO A 99 5.78 -1.71 13.96
C PRO A 99 5.71 -0.18 13.98
N GLN A 100 5.81 0.41 15.18
CA GLN A 100 5.57 1.84 15.39
C GLN A 100 6.42 2.75 14.48
N TRP A 101 7.70 2.44 14.30
CA TRP A 101 8.58 3.20 13.40
C TRP A 101 8.10 3.19 11.94
N ALA A 102 7.51 2.08 11.49
CA ALA A 102 6.98 1.96 10.12
C ALA A 102 5.65 2.71 9.99
N LEU A 103 4.84 2.75 11.04
CA LEU A 103 3.63 3.59 11.08
C LEU A 103 3.97 5.09 10.93
N GLU A 104 5.03 5.55 11.57
CA GLU A 104 5.52 6.93 11.43
C GLU A 104 6.00 7.23 10.00
N LEU A 105 6.67 6.29 9.34
CA LEU A 105 7.04 6.41 7.93
C LEU A 105 5.81 6.41 7.01
N ALA A 106 4.85 5.51 7.27
CA ALA A 106 3.61 5.40 6.52
C ALA A 106 2.85 6.73 6.50
N ASN A 107 2.69 7.36 7.67
CA ASN A 107 1.98 8.63 7.82
C ASN A 107 2.60 9.78 7.01
N LYS A 108 3.91 9.74 6.75
CA LYS A 108 4.59 10.75 5.91
C LYS A 108 4.31 10.56 4.42
N LYS A 109 3.88 9.36 4.01
CA LYS A 109 3.65 8.99 2.60
C LYS A 109 2.18 8.82 2.24
N ILE A 110 1.28 8.79 3.22
CA ILE A 110 -0.17 8.85 2.99
C ILE A 110 -0.58 10.31 2.83
N VAL A 111 -0.97 10.68 1.62
CA VAL A 111 -1.50 12.00 1.31
C VAL A 111 -3.01 11.97 1.46
N LYS A 112 -3.55 12.92 2.22
CA LYS A 112 -4.99 13.17 2.32
C LYS A 112 -5.36 14.26 1.32
N ILE A 113 -6.39 14.03 0.53
CA ILE A 113 -6.97 15.06 -0.32
C ILE A 113 -7.75 15.99 0.62
N SER A 114 -7.15 17.12 0.98
CA SER A 114 -7.90 18.21 1.60
C SER A 114 -8.94 18.66 0.57
N ARG A 115 -10.21 18.37 0.84
CA ARG A 115 -11.30 19.02 0.11
C ARG A 115 -11.22 20.50 0.46
N LEU A 116 -10.61 21.30 -0.40
CA LEU A 116 -10.93 22.73 -0.50
C LEU A 116 -12.39 22.77 -0.95
N PHE A 117 -13.30 22.79 0.02
CA PHE A 117 -14.65 23.29 -0.18
C PHE A 117 -14.63 24.79 0.09
#